data_AF-A0A167EBA8-F1
#
_entry.id   AF-A0A167EBA8-F1
#
_cell.length_a   1.000
_cell.length_b   1.000
_cell.length_c   1.000
_cell.angle_alpha   90.00
_cell.angle_beta   90.00
_cell.angle_gamma   90.00
#
_symmetry.space_group_name_H-M   'P 1'
#
loop_
_entity.id
_entity.type
_entity.pdbx_description
1 polymer ?
#
loop_
_entity_poly.entity_id
_entity_poly.type
_entity_poly.pdbx_seq_one_letter_code
_entity_poly.pdbx_strand_id
1 'polypeptide(L)'
;MTTSIDNPYLLRDEYIDSRNIQDHHLNAELASIRTFIQACFDATEKKLIRRIDDSDAKHEQKMAYIRNQNLRNPNLPIEPIVSLRDEGLVLPNPTRFPKHAKQFYALRKPDTLLRVRMLGYLVGFYDIQWQRWEVLGGDDDADDYETYADEDKDEDAATATRPPKLSLWDAVQTYPEFAVNALESILGLNEQNFINFRECAKLKSPPQATKRRQLLAPRVESHSTQSTGSLSGVGRS
;
A
#
# COMPACT_ATOMS: atom_id res chain seq x y z
N MET A 1 9.63 44.15 76.68
CA MET A 1 9.77 44.76 75.33
C MET A 1 11.16 45.37 75.25
N THR A 2 12.13 44.63 74.72
CA THR A 2 13.50 45.11 74.53
C THR A 2 13.77 45.16 73.04
N THR A 3 13.69 46.36 72.49
CA THR A 3 14.13 46.75 71.16
C THR A 3 15.66 46.60 71.09
N SER A 4 16.13 45.47 70.57
CA SER A 4 17.55 45.30 70.26
C SER A 4 17.83 46.04 68.95
N ILE A 5 18.64 47.08 69.10
CA ILE A 5 19.13 47.99 68.08
C ILE A 5 19.79 47.20 66.95
N ASP A 6 19.43 47.60 65.72
CA ASP A 6 19.97 47.15 64.45
C ASP A 6 21.51 47.14 64.47
N ASN A 7 22.10 45.95 64.61
CA ASN A 7 23.50 45.76 64.25
C ASN A 7 23.54 45.50 62.73
N PRO A 8 24.03 46.42 61.90
CA PRO A 8 24.01 46.28 60.44
C PRO A 8 25.02 45.23 59.93
N TYR A 9 25.76 44.59 60.85
CA TYR A 9 26.81 43.62 60.54
C TYR A 9 26.37 42.23 61.01
N LEU A 10 26.26 41.31 60.05
CA LEU A 10 26.09 39.88 60.30
C LEU A 10 27.33 39.30 60.98
N LEU A 11 27.12 38.33 61.89
CA LEU A 11 28.22 37.49 62.35
C LEU A 11 28.80 36.71 61.17
N ARG A 12 30.11 36.45 61.22
CA ARG A 12 30.82 35.76 60.13
C ARG A 12 30.15 34.45 59.71
N ASP A 13 29.72 33.67 60.69
CA ASP A 13 29.11 32.37 60.44
C ASP A 13 27.69 32.51 59.85
N GLU A 14 26.90 33.49 60.33
CA GLU A 14 25.60 33.83 59.74
C GLU A 14 25.72 34.31 58.28
N TYR A 15 26.78 35.07 57.96
CA TYR A 15 27.07 35.49 56.59
C TYR A 15 27.40 34.28 55.70
N ILE A 16 28.23 33.35 56.19
CA ILE A 16 28.59 32.13 55.47
C ILE A 16 27.35 31.26 55.22
N ASP A 17 26.51 31.07 56.24
CA ASP A 17 25.28 30.28 56.13
C ASP A 17 24.30 30.92 55.13
N SER A 18 24.11 32.24 55.21
CA SER A 18 23.28 32.98 54.24
C SER A 18 23.80 32.81 52.80
N ARG A 19 25.12 32.86 52.59
CA ARG A 19 25.73 32.62 51.27
C ARG A 19 25.54 31.20 50.79
N ASN A 20 25.75 30.21 51.65
CA ASN A 20 25.54 28.81 51.31
C ASN A 20 24.07 28.53 50.94
N ILE A 21 23.11 29.11 51.68
CA ILE A 21 21.68 28.99 51.37
C ILE A 21 21.36 29.62 50.00
N GLN A 22 21.90 30.81 49.71
CA GLN A 22 21.71 31.46 48.41
C GLN A 22 22.31 30.62 47.27
N ASP A 23 23.53 30.11 47.44
CA ASP A 23 24.19 29.28 46.43
C ASP A 23 23.44 27.96 46.22
N HIS A 24 22.93 27.33 47.29
CA HIS A 24 22.08 26.15 47.17
C HIS A 24 20.79 26.43 46.41
N HIS A 25 20.13 27.56 46.71
CA HIS A 25 18.92 27.98 46.01
C HIS A 25 19.20 28.23 44.52
N LEU A 26 20.25 28.98 44.19
CA LEU A 26 20.66 29.24 42.80
C LEU A 26 21.00 27.94 42.06
N ASN A 27 21.72 27.02 42.70
CA ASN A 27 22.06 25.74 42.10
C ASN A 27 20.81 24.88 41.85
N ALA A 28 19.83 24.91 42.74
CA ALA A 28 18.55 24.22 42.55
C ALA A 28 17.75 24.80 41.37
N GLU A 29 17.66 26.13 41.28
CA GLU A 29 17.01 26.82 40.16
C GLU A 29 17.71 26.52 38.83
N LEU A 30 19.04 26.59 38.79
CA LEU A 30 19.83 26.28 37.59
C LEU A 30 19.68 24.81 37.18
N ALA A 31 19.62 23.88 38.13
CA ALA A 31 19.36 22.48 37.85
C ALA A 31 17.96 22.28 37.26
N SER A 32 16.94 22.92 37.85
CA SER A 32 15.56 22.92 37.33
C SER A 32 15.51 23.44 35.89
N ILE A 33 16.11 24.60 35.63
CA ILE A 33 16.17 25.20 34.29
C ILE A 33 16.86 24.25 33.29
N ARG A 34 17.99 23.63 33.66
CA ARG A 34 18.68 22.66 32.79
C ARG A 34 17.80 21.46 32.46
N THR A 35 17.11 20.91 33.45
CA THR A 35 16.19 19.77 33.22
C THR A 35 15.02 20.15 32.33
N PHE A 36 14.45 21.34 32.52
CA PHE A 36 13.38 21.86 31.68
C PHE A 36 13.84 22.06 30.24
N ILE A 37 15.00 22.70 30.03
CA ILE A 37 15.59 22.91 28.71
C ILE A 37 15.83 21.57 28.02
N GLN A 38 16.41 20.59 28.71
CA GLN A 38 16.64 19.26 28.16
C GLN A 38 15.32 18.58 27.76
N ALA A 39 14.30 18.62 28.62
CA ALA A 39 12.99 18.06 28.31
C ALA A 39 12.33 18.74 27.09
N CYS A 40 12.51 20.06 26.94
CA CYS A 40 12.06 20.79 25.76
C CYS A 40 12.79 20.34 24.48
N PHE A 41 14.11 20.15 24.55
CA PHE A 41 14.87 19.63 23.41
C PHE A 41 14.42 18.22 23.03
N ASP A 42 14.32 17.31 24.00
CA ASP A 42 13.89 15.93 23.75
C ASP A 42 12.47 15.88 23.14
N ALA A 43 11.56 16.74 23.61
CA ALA A 43 10.20 16.84 23.09
C ALA A 43 10.17 17.38 21.65
N THR A 44 10.99 18.39 21.34
CA THR A 44 11.07 18.97 19.99
C THR A 44 11.74 18.01 19.00
N GLU A 45 12.79 17.31 19.43
CA GLU A 45 13.45 16.26 18.66
C GLU A 45 12.48 15.13 18.33
N LYS A 46 11.79 14.57 19.34
CA LYS A 46 10.78 13.52 19.13
C LYS A 46 9.68 13.97 18.16
N LYS A 47 9.25 15.23 18.25
CA LYS A 47 8.23 15.79 17.34
C LYS A 47 8.77 15.94 15.92
N LEU A 48 10.04 16.29 15.75
CA LEU A 48 10.67 16.43 14.44
C LEU A 48 10.88 15.06 13.78
N ILE A 49 11.39 14.08 14.53
CA ILE A 49 11.57 12.70 14.06
C ILE A 49 10.25 12.14 13.54
N ARG A 50 9.17 12.25 14.33
CA ARG A 50 7.83 11.80 13.89
C ARG A 50 7.37 12.46 12.59
N ARG A 51 7.63 13.76 12.41
CA ARG A 51 7.27 14.46 11.17
C ARG A 51 8.06 13.99 9.95
N ILE A 52 9.33 13.61 10.15
CA ILE A 52 10.18 13.05 9.11
C ILE A 52 9.66 11.66 8.75
N ASP A 53 9.45 10.80 9.74
CA ASP A 53 8.90 9.45 9.54
C ASP A 53 7.55 9.49 8.80
N ASP A 54 6.64 10.39 9.20
CA ASP A 54 5.36 10.61 8.53
C ASP A 54 5.51 11.08 7.07
N SER A 55 6.52 11.90 6.80
CA SER A 55 6.82 12.41 5.46
C SER A 55 7.40 11.31 4.58
N ASP A 56 8.33 10.52 5.10
CA ASP A 56 8.96 9.40 4.40
C ASP A 56 7.92 8.32 4.09
N ALA A 57 7.04 8.01 5.05
CA ALA A 57 5.88 7.15 4.87
C ALA A 57 5.00 7.58 3.69
N LYS A 58 4.60 8.86 3.66
CA LYS A 58 3.79 9.42 2.57
C LYS A 58 4.51 9.39 1.24
N HIS A 59 5.82 9.64 1.26
CA HIS A 59 6.64 9.58 0.06
C HIS A 59 6.68 8.15 -0.50
N GLU A 60 6.89 7.15 0.34
CA GLU A 60 6.90 5.74 -0.04
C GLU A 60 5.53 5.30 -0.61
N GLN A 61 4.43 5.65 0.05
CA GLN A 61 3.07 5.42 -0.48
C GLN A 61 2.89 6.01 -1.89
N LYS A 62 3.31 7.27 -2.07
CA LYS A 62 3.19 7.97 -3.34
C LYS A 62 4.05 7.30 -4.42
N MET A 63 5.27 6.89 -4.11
CA MET A 63 6.15 6.22 -5.07
C MET A 63 5.61 4.84 -5.49
N ALA A 64 5.08 4.06 -4.54
CA ALA A 64 4.41 2.79 -4.82
C ALA A 64 3.18 3.00 -5.72
N TYR A 65 2.32 3.98 -5.38
CA TYR A 65 1.15 4.36 -6.19
C TYR A 65 1.55 4.73 -7.63
N ILE A 66 2.52 5.65 -7.81
CA ILE A 66 2.97 6.08 -9.14
C ILE A 66 3.55 4.91 -9.94
N ARG A 67 4.33 4.04 -9.30
CA ARG A 67 4.89 2.86 -9.97
C ARG A 67 3.77 1.93 -10.45
N ASN A 68 2.81 1.63 -9.58
CA ASN A 68 1.66 0.78 -9.88
C ASN A 68 0.80 1.37 -11.01
N GLN A 69 0.58 2.68 -11.00
CA GLN A 69 -0.19 3.39 -12.03
C GLN A 69 0.46 3.29 -13.41
N ASN A 70 1.79 3.22 -13.44
CA ASN A 70 2.54 3.08 -14.68
C ASN A 70 2.73 1.62 -15.12
N LEU A 71 2.22 0.62 -14.37
CA LEU A 71 2.29 -0.77 -14.78
C LEU A 71 1.42 -1.01 -16.03
N ARG A 72 2.08 -1.47 -17.09
CA ARG A 72 1.42 -1.91 -18.34
C ARG A 72 1.44 -3.43 -18.50
N ASN A 73 2.49 -4.09 -18.01
CA ASN A 73 2.63 -5.53 -18.12
C ASN A 73 1.93 -6.22 -16.93
N PRO A 74 0.95 -7.10 -17.18
CA PRO A 74 0.14 -7.71 -16.13
C PRO A 74 0.86 -8.75 -15.26
N ASN A 75 2.09 -9.14 -15.64
CA ASN A 75 2.92 -10.10 -14.90
C ASN A 75 3.99 -9.41 -14.05
N LEU A 76 4.17 -8.08 -14.18
CA LEU A 76 5.09 -7.35 -13.32
C LEU A 76 4.56 -7.29 -11.89
N PRO A 77 5.47 -7.24 -10.89
CA PRO A 77 5.07 -7.19 -9.51
C PRO A 77 4.31 -5.91 -9.19
N ILE A 78 3.24 -6.03 -8.40
CA ILE A 78 2.56 -4.88 -7.79
C ILE A 78 3.29 -4.55 -6.50
N GLU A 79 3.59 -3.27 -6.28
CA GLU A 79 4.13 -2.85 -5.00
C GLU A 79 3.01 -2.57 -4.00
N PRO A 80 3.10 -3.12 -2.78
CA PRO A 80 2.13 -2.82 -1.74
C PRO A 80 2.26 -1.36 -1.29
N ILE A 81 1.13 -0.72 -1.07
CA ILE A 81 1.09 0.60 -0.43
C ILE A 81 1.06 0.39 1.08
N VAL A 82 2.01 1.01 1.79
CA VAL A 82 2.09 0.97 3.26
C VAL A 82 0.87 1.64 3.88
N SER A 83 0.35 1.07 4.97
CA SER A 83 -0.70 1.70 5.77
C SER A 83 -0.04 2.43 6.94
N LEU A 84 -0.40 3.70 7.14
CA LEU A 84 0.06 4.49 8.29
C LEU A 84 -0.96 4.33 9.42
N ARG A 85 -0.58 3.61 10.48
CA ARG A 85 -1.39 3.39 11.68
C ARG A 85 -0.72 4.06 12.89
N ASP A 86 -1.41 4.15 14.02
CA ASP A 86 -0.88 4.76 15.26
C ASP A 86 0.40 4.07 15.76
N GLU A 87 0.56 2.79 15.42
CA GLU A 87 1.71 1.94 15.76
C GLU A 87 2.90 2.13 14.79
N GLY A 88 2.70 2.87 13.69
CA GLY A 88 3.71 3.15 12.66
C GLY A 88 3.35 2.62 11.28
N LEU A 89 4.39 2.49 10.44
CA LEU A 89 4.30 1.97 9.08
C LEU A 89 4.05 0.46 9.08
N VAL A 90 2.91 0.03 8.53
CA VAL A 90 2.57 -1.39 8.41
C VAL A 90 2.50 -1.78 6.94
N LEU A 91 3.24 -2.84 6.59
CA LEU A 91 3.19 -3.48 5.28
C LEU A 91 2.16 -4.62 5.28
N PRO A 92 1.41 -4.82 4.18
CA PRO A 92 0.56 -5.99 4.05
C PRO A 92 1.38 -7.27 3.99
N ASN A 93 0.81 -8.36 4.48
CA ASN A 93 1.48 -9.65 4.50
C ASN A 93 1.73 -10.13 3.05
N PRO A 94 2.99 -10.41 2.67
CA PRO A 94 3.34 -10.75 1.29
C PRO A 94 2.70 -12.06 0.79
N THR A 95 2.30 -12.95 1.70
CA THR A 95 1.62 -14.20 1.35
C THR A 95 0.13 -14.01 1.02
N ARG A 96 -0.46 -12.91 1.51
CA ARG A 96 -1.86 -12.54 1.30
C ARG A 96 -2.00 -11.31 0.40
N PHE A 97 -0.92 -10.87 -0.21
CA PHE A 97 -0.90 -9.77 -1.16
C PHE A 97 -0.79 -10.32 -2.60
N PRO A 98 -1.56 -9.79 -3.56
CA PRO A 98 -1.49 -10.21 -4.96
C PRO A 98 -0.12 -9.83 -5.55
N LYS A 99 0.58 -10.81 -6.14
CA LYS A 99 1.94 -10.57 -6.65
C LYS A 99 1.93 -9.70 -7.90
N HIS A 100 0.95 -9.88 -8.78
CA HIS A 100 0.89 -9.21 -10.08
C HIS A 100 -0.56 -8.93 -10.50
N ALA A 101 -0.78 -8.02 -11.46
CA ALA A 101 -2.12 -7.57 -11.86
C ALA A 101 -3.05 -8.70 -12.27
N LYS A 102 -2.54 -9.74 -12.96
CA LYS A 102 -3.35 -10.91 -13.32
C LYS A 102 -3.93 -11.64 -12.09
N GLN A 103 -3.18 -11.71 -10.99
CA GLN A 103 -3.65 -12.33 -9.74
C GLN A 103 -4.65 -11.41 -9.02
N PHE A 104 -4.40 -10.09 -9.07
CA PHE A 104 -5.28 -9.07 -8.52
C PHE A 104 -6.66 -9.09 -9.18
N TYR A 105 -6.75 -8.97 -10.51
CA TYR A 105 -8.03 -8.98 -11.22
C TYR A 105 -8.73 -10.35 -11.18
N ALA A 106 -8.01 -11.45 -10.94
CA ALA A 106 -8.61 -12.75 -10.67
C ALA A 106 -9.38 -12.81 -9.34
N LEU A 107 -9.25 -11.81 -8.46
CA LEU A 107 -10.04 -11.69 -7.23
C LEU A 107 -11.48 -11.21 -7.49
N ARG A 108 -11.77 -10.61 -8.67
CA ARG A 108 -13.13 -10.23 -9.06
C ARG A 108 -14.08 -11.41 -9.10
N LYS A 109 -13.54 -12.57 -9.49
CA LYS A 109 -14.23 -13.87 -9.47
C LYS A 109 -13.47 -14.80 -8.54
N PRO A 110 -13.77 -14.77 -7.23
CA PRO A 110 -13.02 -15.54 -6.26
C PRO A 110 -13.44 -17.02 -6.35
N ASP A 111 -12.90 -17.74 -7.34
CA ASP A 111 -13.21 -19.17 -7.59
C ASP A 111 -12.73 -20.11 -6.47
N THR A 112 -11.88 -19.62 -5.58
CA THR A 112 -11.21 -20.42 -4.54
C THR A 112 -11.31 -19.72 -3.20
N LEU A 113 -11.51 -20.48 -2.12
CA LEU A 113 -11.50 -19.97 -0.74
C LEU A 113 -10.26 -19.11 -0.44
N LEU A 114 -9.10 -19.46 -1.01
CA LEU A 114 -7.87 -18.68 -0.89
C LEU A 114 -8.04 -17.25 -1.42
N ARG A 115 -8.73 -17.06 -2.56
CA ARG A 115 -8.99 -15.75 -3.16
C ARG A 115 -9.96 -14.93 -2.31
N VAL A 116 -11.02 -15.56 -1.78
CA VAL A 116 -11.93 -14.91 -0.83
C VAL A 116 -11.18 -14.43 0.41
N ARG A 117 -10.32 -15.30 0.99
CA ARG A 117 -9.49 -14.95 2.16
C ARG A 117 -8.48 -13.85 1.89
N MET A 118 -7.90 -13.85 0.70
CA MET A 118 -7.00 -12.81 0.24
C MET A 118 -7.73 -11.47 0.12
N LEU A 119 -8.90 -11.46 -0.52
CA LEU A 119 -9.71 -10.27 -0.73
C LEU A 119 -10.22 -9.70 0.61
N GLY A 120 -10.75 -10.54 1.50
CA GLY A 120 -11.17 -10.13 2.85
C GLY A 120 -10.02 -9.58 3.69
N TYR A 121 -8.82 -10.16 3.58
CA TYR A 121 -7.63 -9.62 4.23
C TYR A 121 -7.28 -8.21 3.72
N LEU A 122 -7.30 -8.01 2.40
CA LEU A 122 -6.96 -6.70 1.80
C LEU A 122 -7.99 -5.62 2.16
N VAL A 123 -9.28 -5.97 2.13
CA VAL A 123 -10.37 -5.06 2.52
C VAL A 123 -10.22 -4.63 3.97
N GLY A 124 -9.91 -5.56 4.88
CA GLY A 124 -9.64 -5.25 6.27
C GLY A 124 -8.32 -4.52 6.52
N PHE A 125 -7.29 -4.76 5.69
CA PHE A 125 -5.99 -4.12 5.86
C PHE A 125 -5.98 -2.64 5.42
N TYR A 126 -6.67 -2.33 4.32
CA TYR A 126 -6.81 -0.97 3.80
C TYR A 126 -8.04 -0.23 4.34
N ASP A 127 -8.70 -0.79 5.36
CA ASP A 127 -9.88 -0.23 6.03
C ASP A 127 -10.97 0.25 5.04
N ILE A 128 -11.23 -0.57 4.02
CA ILE A 128 -12.21 -0.26 2.97
C ILE A 128 -13.62 -0.34 3.55
N GLN A 129 -14.40 0.71 3.31
CA GLN A 129 -15.78 0.83 3.80
C GLN A 129 -16.74 -0.04 2.97
N TRP A 130 -16.81 -1.33 3.27
CA TRP A 130 -17.63 -2.32 2.58
C TRP A 130 -19.11 -2.29 3.00
N GLN A 131 -19.43 -1.65 4.13
CA GLN A 131 -20.78 -1.53 4.68
C GLN A 131 -21.75 -0.84 3.71
N ARG A 132 -21.22 0.02 2.82
CA ARG A 132 -22.01 0.79 1.85
C ARG A 132 -22.40 -0.03 0.62
N TRP A 133 -21.86 -1.24 0.43
CA TRP A 133 -22.16 -2.08 -0.73
C TRP A 133 -23.56 -2.69 -0.65
N GLU A 134 -24.10 -2.91 0.55
CA GLU A 134 -25.46 -3.43 0.76
C GLU A 134 -26.53 -2.51 0.16
N VAL A 135 -26.29 -1.20 0.14
CA VAL A 135 -27.26 -0.19 -0.31
C VAL A 135 -27.33 -0.12 -1.84
N LEU A 136 -26.26 -0.50 -2.55
CA LEU A 136 -26.18 -0.42 -4.01
C LEU A 136 -26.61 -1.71 -4.72
N GLY A 137 -26.67 -2.83 -3.99
CA GLY A 137 -27.00 -4.15 -4.54
C GLY A 137 -28.35 -4.70 -4.06
N GLY A 138 -29.21 -3.87 -3.48
CA GLY A 138 -30.59 -4.24 -3.17
C GLY A 138 -31.44 -4.18 -4.43
N ASP A 139 -31.97 -5.33 -4.83
CA ASP A 139 -32.98 -5.46 -5.88
C ASP A 139 -34.14 -4.48 -5.64
N ASP A 140 -34.52 -3.80 -6.71
CA ASP A 140 -35.65 -2.90 -6.88
C ASP A 140 -36.99 -3.69 -6.97
N ASP A 141 -37.13 -4.77 -6.18
CA ASP A 141 -38.34 -5.61 -6.05
C ASP A 141 -38.96 -5.36 -4.67
N ALA A 142 -39.30 -4.10 -4.40
CA ALA A 142 -40.25 -3.75 -3.34
C ALA A 142 -41.55 -3.34 -4.02
N ASP A 143 -42.30 -4.37 -4.37
CA ASP A 143 -43.69 -4.32 -4.81
C ASP A 143 -44.44 -3.28 -3.97
N ASP A 144 -44.82 -2.24 -4.69
CA ASP A 144 -45.86 -1.28 -4.38
C ASP A 144 -47.11 -1.98 -3.84
N TYR A 145 -47.25 -1.98 -2.51
CA TYR A 145 -48.53 -2.19 -1.84
C TYR A 145 -48.95 -0.85 -1.23
N GLU A 146 -49.66 -0.07 -2.03
CA GLU A 146 -50.44 1.08 -1.59
C GLU A 146 -51.35 0.67 -0.42
N THR A 147 -50.92 1.02 0.80
CA THR A 147 -51.77 0.96 1.99
C THR A 147 -52.45 2.29 2.14
N TYR A 148 -53.72 2.32 1.79
CA TYR A 148 -54.61 3.44 2.06
C TYR A 148 -54.69 3.75 3.57
N ALA A 149 -54.47 5.03 3.89
CA ALA A 149 -54.90 5.79 5.08
C ALA A 149 -54.22 5.42 6.43
N ASP A 150 -53.78 6.35 7.28
CA ASP A 150 -54.33 7.66 7.63
C ASP A 150 -53.22 8.70 7.91
N GLU A 151 -53.61 9.97 7.73
CA GLU A 151 -52.89 11.17 8.12
C GLU A 151 -52.57 11.18 9.62
N ASP A 152 -51.30 11.28 9.99
CA ASP A 152 -50.82 12.12 11.11
C ASP A 152 -49.28 12.02 11.24
N LYS A 153 -48.63 13.19 11.13
CA LYS A 153 -47.44 13.61 11.91
C LYS A 153 -46.23 12.67 11.98
N ASP A 154 -45.20 12.98 11.20
CA ASP A 154 -44.07 13.81 11.64
C ASP A 154 -42.93 13.72 10.61
N GLU A 155 -42.48 14.88 10.14
CA GLU A 155 -41.26 15.03 9.36
C GLU A 155 -40.05 14.65 10.22
N ASP A 156 -39.60 13.40 10.12
CA ASP A 156 -38.21 13.04 10.39
C ASP A 156 -37.89 11.70 9.70
N ALA A 157 -37.77 11.78 8.36
CA ALA A 157 -37.30 10.68 7.53
C ALA A 157 -35.82 10.39 7.81
N ALA A 158 -35.65 9.52 8.80
CA ALA A 158 -34.54 8.61 9.04
C ALA A 158 -33.57 8.41 7.86
N THR A 159 -32.34 8.89 8.04
CA THR A 159 -31.14 8.10 7.66
C THR A 159 -30.58 7.41 8.89
N ALA A 160 -31.45 6.69 9.61
CA ALA A 160 -31.02 5.74 10.62
C ALA A 160 -30.17 4.68 9.92
N THR A 161 -28.86 4.78 10.11
CA THR A 161 -27.85 3.90 9.56
C THR A 161 -28.10 2.52 10.15
N ARG A 162 -28.90 1.70 9.45
CA ARG A 162 -29.10 0.30 9.80
C ARG A 162 -27.70 -0.34 9.83
N PRO A 163 -27.29 -0.99 10.92
CA PRO A 163 -25.99 -1.66 10.93
C PRO A 163 -25.99 -2.68 9.78
N PRO A 164 -24.88 -2.76 9.02
CA PRO A 164 -24.75 -3.70 7.91
C PRO A 164 -25.08 -5.10 8.42
N LYS A 165 -26.00 -5.77 7.74
CA LYS A 165 -26.47 -7.09 8.16
C LYS A 165 -25.46 -8.17 7.79
N LEU A 166 -24.60 -7.90 6.80
CA LEU A 166 -23.61 -8.85 6.31
C LEU A 166 -22.33 -8.73 7.10
N SER A 167 -21.68 -9.87 7.34
CA SER A 167 -20.29 -9.87 7.78
C SER A 167 -19.38 -9.45 6.62
N LEU A 168 -18.16 -8.97 6.91
CA LEU A 168 -17.14 -8.68 5.89
C LEU A 168 -16.97 -9.85 4.90
N TRP A 169 -17.03 -11.08 5.41
CA TRP A 169 -16.87 -12.30 4.61
C TRP A 169 -18.03 -12.54 3.66
N ASP A 170 -19.24 -12.19 4.06
CA ASP A 170 -20.43 -12.29 3.22
C ASP A 170 -20.40 -11.18 2.17
N ALA A 171 -20.08 -9.94 2.57
CA ALA A 171 -19.97 -8.80 1.66
C ALA A 171 -18.93 -9.04 0.54
N VAL A 172 -17.77 -9.62 0.89
CA VAL A 172 -16.72 -9.95 -0.09
C VAL A 172 -17.13 -11.07 -1.05
N GLN A 173 -17.98 -12.00 -0.60
CA GLN A 173 -18.51 -13.07 -1.46
C GLN A 173 -19.64 -12.56 -2.38
N THR A 174 -20.52 -11.72 -1.86
CA THR A 174 -21.66 -11.17 -2.61
C THR A 174 -21.20 -10.10 -3.60
N TYR A 175 -20.23 -9.27 -3.22
CA TYR A 175 -19.81 -8.08 -3.97
C TYR A 175 -18.28 -8.00 -4.19
N PRO A 176 -17.63 -9.04 -4.76
CA PRO A 176 -16.17 -9.04 -4.96
C PRO A 176 -15.70 -7.96 -5.95
N GLU A 177 -16.53 -7.58 -6.92
CA GLU A 177 -16.22 -6.54 -7.90
C GLU A 177 -16.04 -5.16 -7.24
N PHE A 178 -16.91 -4.80 -6.28
CA PHE A 178 -16.80 -3.55 -5.53
C PHE A 178 -15.54 -3.50 -4.68
N ALA A 179 -15.18 -4.62 -4.05
CA ALA A 179 -13.95 -4.75 -3.28
C ALA A 179 -12.71 -4.54 -4.16
N VAL A 180 -12.67 -5.18 -5.33
CA VAL A 180 -11.54 -5.04 -6.26
C VAL A 180 -11.46 -3.62 -6.83
N ASN A 181 -12.57 -2.98 -7.19
CA ASN A 181 -12.57 -1.62 -7.71
C ASN A 181 -12.09 -0.60 -6.65
N ALA A 182 -12.50 -0.77 -5.40
CA ALA A 182 -11.99 0.06 -4.29
C ALA A 182 -10.49 -0.15 -4.10
N LEU A 183 -10.02 -1.40 -4.11
CA LEU A 183 -8.60 -1.74 -4.02
C LEU A 183 -7.78 -1.25 -5.22
N GLU A 184 -8.36 -1.27 -6.43
CA GLU A 184 -7.72 -0.79 -7.65
C GLU A 184 -7.39 0.70 -7.52
N SER A 185 -8.35 1.49 -7.05
CA SER A 185 -8.16 2.92 -6.78
C SER A 185 -7.12 3.18 -5.70
N ILE A 186 -7.09 2.38 -4.62
CA ILE A 186 -6.12 2.56 -3.53
C ILE A 186 -4.71 2.20 -4.02
N LEU A 187 -4.55 1.04 -4.65
CA LEU A 187 -3.26 0.55 -5.13
C LEU A 187 -2.72 1.31 -6.34
N GLY A 188 -3.53 2.21 -6.93
CA GLY A 188 -3.18 2.95 -8.14
C GLY A 188 -3.08 2.05 -9.37
N LEU A 189 -3.81 0.94 -9.40
CA LEU A 189 -3.88 0.08 -10.58
C LEU A 189 -4.86 0.68 -11.58
N ASN A 190 -4.64 0.41 -12.87
CA ASN A 190 -5.54 0.81 -13.93
C ASN A 190 -5.72 -0.35 -14.91
N GLU A 191 -6.90 -0.96 -14.91
CA GLU A 191 -7.20 -2.12 -15.75
C GLU A 191 -6.94 -1.85 -17.25
N GLN A 192 -7.23 -0.64 -17.72
CA GLN A 192 -7.10 -0.26 -19.12
C GLN A 192 -5.65 -0.36 -19.61
N ASN A 193 -4.66 -0.11 -18.76
CA ASN A 193 -3.25 -0.24 -19.11
C ASN A 193 -2.90 -1.68 -19.52
N PHE A 194 -3.50 -2.66 -18.85
CA PHE A 194 -3.26 -4.08 -19.10
C PHE A 194 -4.06 -4.60 -20.30
N ILE A 195 -5.28 -4.10 -20.50
CA ILE A 195 -6.09 -4.40 -21.70
C ILE A 195 -5.35 -3.92 -22.96
N ASN A 196 -4.91 -2.65 -22.96
CA ASN A 196 -4.14 -2.07 -24.07
C ASN A 196 -2.86 -2.83 -24.35
N PHE A 197 -2.12 -3.24 -23.31
CA PHE A 197 -0.92 -4.06 -23.47
C PHE A 197 -1.21 -5.41 -24.14
N ARG A 198 -2.28 -6.10 -23.71
CA ARG A 198 -2.69 -7.39 -24.29
C ARG A 198 -3.07 -7.23 -25.77
N GLU A 199 -3.76 -6.16 -26.12
CA GLU A 199 -4.14 -5.87 -27.51
C GLU A 199 -2.92 -5.52 -28.37
N CYS A 200 -2.02 -4.67 -27.88
CA CYS A 200 -0.76 -4.38 -28.55
C CYS A 200 0.12 -5.63 -28.75
N ALA A 201 0.14 -6.54 -27.77
CA ALA A 201 0.88 -7.79 -27.87
C ALA A 201 0.29 -8.75 -28.93
N LYS A 202 -1.04 -8.81 -29.06
CA LYS A 202 -1.72 -9.60 -30.11
C LYS A 202 -1.41 -9.10 -31.52
N LEU A 203 -1.27 -7.78 -31.70
CA LEU A 203 -0.92 -7.19 -33.01
C LEU A 203 0.57 -7.36 -33.37
N LYS A 204 1.44 -7.56 -32.38
CA LYS A 204 2.89 -7.68 -32.56
C LYS A 204 3.40 -9.11 -32.59
N SER A 205 2.56 -10.13 -32.36
CA SER A 205 3.00 -11.52 -32.49
C SER A 205 3.34 -11.81 -33.96
N PRO A 206 4.58 -12.26 -34.28
CA PRO A 206 4.91 -12.72 -35.63
C PRO A 206 3.95 -13.84 -36.05
N PRO A 207 3.54 -13.92 -37.33
CA PRO A 207 2.73 -15.03 -37.80
C PRO A 207 3.45 -16.34 -37.44
N GLN A 208 2.73 -17.26 -36.80
CA GLN A 208 3.26 -18.56 -36.39
C GLN A 208 4.01 -19.18 -37.58
N ALA A 209 5.29 -19.45 -37.40
CA ALA A 209 6.12 -20.08 -38.41
C ALA A 209 5.50 -21.44 -38.79
N THR A 210 4.89 -21.49 -39.97
CA THR A 210 4.39 -22.72 -40.58
C THR A 210 5.55 -23.70 -40.68
N LYS A 211 5.49 -24.81 -39.93
CA LYS A 211 6.51 -25.85 -39.93
C LYS A 211 6.75 -26.33 -41.37
N ARG A 212 7.93 -26.02 -41.91
CA ARG A 212 8.42 -26.48 -43.21
C ARG A 212 8.48 -28.01 -43.18
N ARG A 213 7.46 -28.68 -43.73
CA ARG A 213 7.47 -30.12 -43.96
C ARG A 213 8.63 -30.43 -44.90
N GLN A 214 9.44 -31.40 -44.49
CA GLN A 214 10.52 -31.98 -45.25
C GLN A 214 10.00 -32.41 -46.63
N LEU A 215 10.67 -31.97 -47.70
CA LEU A 215 10.57 -32.61 -49.01
C LEU A 215 11.85 -33.41 -49.22
N LEU A 216 11.67 -34.73 -49.17
CA LEU A 216 12.60 -35.78 -49.56
C LEU A 216 12.96 -35.57 -51.04
N ALA A 217 14.21 -35.26 -51.35
CA ALA A 217 14.70 -35.24 -52.72
C ALA A 217 15.11 -36.68 -53.15
N PRO A 218 14.74 -37.14 -54.36
CA PRO A 218 15.15 -38.44 -54.84
C PRO A 218 16.63 -38.42 -55.27
N ARG A 219 17.34 -39.46 -54.83
CA ARG A 219 18.71 -39.83 -55.15
C ARG A 219 18.86 -40.04 -56.66
N VAL A 220 19.69 -39.23 -57.30
CA VAL A 220 20.16 -39.47 -58.67
C VAL A 220 21.56 -40.06 -58.56
N GLU A 221 21.68 -41.33 -58.95
CA GLU A 221 22.94 -42.05 -59.09
C GLU A 221 23.64 -41.58 -60.37
N SER A 222 24.79 -40.95 -60.22
CA SER A 222 25.68 -40.60 -61.34
C SER A 222 26.73 -41.69 -61.51
N HIS A 223 26.56 -42.50 -62.56
CA HIS A 223 27.57 -43.43 -63.02
C HIS A 223 28.76 -42.68 -63.65
N SER A 224 29.93 -43.17 -63.25
CA SER A 224 31.27 -42.77 -63.65
C SER A 224 31.60 -43.24 -65.07
N THR A 225 32.09 -42.34 -65.91
CA THR A 225 33.02 -42.67 -67.00
C THR A 225 34.08 -41.57 -67.11
N GLN A 226 35.31 -41.91 -66.69
CA GLN A 226 36.57 -41.82 -67.46
C GLN A 226 36.65 -40.70 -68.53
N SER A 227 37.70 -39.89 -68.69
CA SER A 227 39.13 -40.08 -68.50
C SER A 227 39.88 -38.80 -68.93
N THR A 228 41.14 -38.69 -68.49
CA THR A 228 42.28 -37.89 -69.03
C THR A 228 42.48 -36.44 -68.58
N GLY A 229 43.74 -36.15 -68.20
CA GLY A 229 44.35 -34.82 -68.07
C GLY A 229 44.90 -34.52 -66.68
N SER A 230 45.89 -35.26 -66.16
CA SER A 230 47.33 -34.93 -66.23
C SER A 230 47.71 -33.47 -65.97
N LEU A 231 48.33 -33.23 -64.80
CA LEU A 231 49.67 -32.65 -64.57
C LEU A 231 49.75 -31.52 -63.53
N SER A 232 50.56 -31.81 -62.50
CA SER A 232 51.48 -30.92 -61.74
C SER A 232 50.94 -29.64 -61.09
N GLY A 233 51.24 -29.31 -59.85
CA GLY A 233 52.19 -29.88 -58.90
C GLY A 233 52.38 -28.92 -57.71
N VAL A 234 53.11 -29.44 -56.72
CA VAL A 234 54.04 -28.75 -55.79
C VAL A 234 53.53 -27.44 -55.17
N GLY A 235 53.16 -27.39 -53.89
CA GLY A 235 54.01 -27.68 -52.74
C GLY A 235 54.62 -26.39 -52.20
N ARG A 236 54.22 -25.96 -50.99
CA ARG A 236 54.94 -24.97 -50.19
C ARG A 236 54.54 -25.09 -48.72
N SER A 237 55.50 -25.55 -47.93
CA SER A 237 55.69 -25.11 -46.54
C SER A 237 56.41 -23.77 -46.55
#